data_AF-A0A2G4SNS5-F1
#
_entry.id   AF-A0A2G4SNS5-F1
#
_cell.length_a   1.000
_cell.length_b   1.000
_cell.length_c   1.000
_cell.angle_alpha   90.00
_cell.angle_beta   90.00
_cell.angle_gamma   90.00
#
_symmetry.space_group_name_H-M   'P 1'
#
loop_
_entity.id
_entity.type
_entity.pdbx_description
1 polymer ?
#
loop_
_entity_poly.entity_id
_entity_poly.type
_entity_poly.pdbx_seq_one_letter_code
_entity_poly.pdbx_strand_id
1 'polypeptide(L)'
;MSQSSLFNKSSNFSKEYDDLIHELTNQINMAQPDDVLQYCFDFFLSRLLNERTKTRQEKERHLSVHPSDTTVLQGSLVSTNDVQTPHNEEDEDEEEEEGKNSFRDLPQFKTHMQNRRVSVSAESIQPDKLARLEKNIPKSTAEQDMIYQSLSSHFLFKTIEEEQREEIIQIMEQKPFPAGTHVIEQGGEGDYFYIVSSGHLDCFVDGQKVTSYERGGSFGELALMYNAPRAATIVATTNAVLWALDRISFRSIIMKSNAAKRTMHESFLKGVPLFKSLEISEIHKIADSLVSVRYKHGDVVVKEGEPGNNFYLIEDGKAVVYKTAPDGTQQKVNEMKKGDYFGGMPVDMKI
;
A
#
# COMPACT_ATOMS: atom_id res chain seq x y z
N MET A 1 26.55 -12.13 64.44
CA MET A 1 25.44 -11.35 63.84
C MET A 1 25.37 -11.62 62.32
N SER A 2 25.09 -12.87 61.91
CA SER A 2 25.48 -13.37 60.57
C SER A 2 24.43 -14.21 59.83
N GLN A 3 23.13 -14.06 60.08
CA GLN A 3 22.10 -14.76 59.28
C GLN A 3 20.90 -13.90 58.85
N SER A 4 20.69 -12.73 59.45
CA SER A 4 19.54 -11.87 59.16
C SER A 4 19.66 -11.05 57.86
N SER A 5 20.86 -10.77 57.35
CA SER A 5 21.02 -9.98 56.11
C SER A 5 20.94 -10.80 54.82
N LEU A 6 21.15 -12.12 54.88
CA LEU A 6 21.01 -13.01 53.72
C LEU A 6 19.54 -13.35 53.46
N PHE A 7 18.74 -13.59 54.51
CA PHE A 7 17.30 -13.84 54.40
C PHE A 7 16.53 -12.67 53.77
N ASN A 8 16.92 -11.43 54.10
CA ASN A 8 16.24 -10.21 53.61
C ASN A 8 16.59 -9.88 52.14
N LYS A 9 17.71 -10.40 51.62
CA LYS A 9 18.06 -10.29 50.19
C LYS A 9 17.27 -11.30 49.37
N SER A 10 17.16 -12.55 49.84
CA SER A 10 16.38 -13.59 49.16
C SER A 10 14.89 -13.27 49.04
N SER A 11 14.29 -12.59 50.03
CA SER A 11 12.89 -12.16 49.97
C SER A 11 12.62 -11.05 48.96
N ASN A 12 13.58 -10.13 48.74
CA ASN A 12 13.44 -9.05 47.77
C ASN A 12 13.57 -9.55 46.32
N PHE A 13 14.49 -10.47 46.04
CA PHE A 13 14.60 -11.08 44.71
C PHE A 13 13.36 -11.89 44.33
N SER A 14 12.74 -12.58 45.28
CA SER A 14 11.49 -13.31 45.03
C SER A 14 10.37 -12.36 44.63
N LYS A 15 10.20 -11.26 45.36
CA LYS A 15 9.14 -10.29 45.08
C LYS A 15 9.33 -9.58 43.74
N GLU A 16 10.56 -9.17 43.42
CA GLU A 16 10.88 -8.52 42.16
C GLU A 16 10.70 -9.47 40.96
N TYR A 17 11.03 -10.75 41.13
CA TYR A 17 10.73 -11.80 40.15
C TYR A 17 9.23 -11.99 39.95
N ASP A 18 8.46 -12.11 41.04
CA ASP A 18 7.01 -12.32 40.98
C ASP A 18 6.30 -11.14 40.28
N ASP A 19 6.70 -9.91 40.61
CA ASP A 19 6.17 -8.70 39.96
C ASP A 19 6.50 -8.67 38.45
N LEU A 20 7.72 -9.09 38.07
CA LEU A 20 8.15 -9.13 36.68
C LEU A 20 7.41 -10.18 35.85
N ILE A 21 7.16 -11.37 36.42
CA ILE A 21 6.38 -12.42 35.77
C ILE A 21 4.91 -12.02 35.67
N HIS A 22 4.35 -11.35 36.69
CA HIS A 22 2.98 -10.84 36.63
C HIS A 22 2.80 -9.80 35.53
N GLU A 23 3.74 -8.88 35.37
CA GLU A 23 3.70 -7.88 34.30
C GLU A 23 3.79 -8.52 32.92
N LEU A 24 4.72 -9.47 32.73
CA LEU A 24 4.83 -10.24 31.48
C LEU A 24 3.53 -10.97 31.16
N THR A 25 2.93 -11.62 32.16
CA THR A 25 1.68 -12.37 32.01
C THR A 25 0.54 -11.46 31.57
N ASN A 26 0.43 -10.25 32.15
CA ASN A 26 -0.57 -9.27 31.74
C ASN A 26 -0.36 -8.82 30.30
N GLN A 27 0.88 -8.52 29.89
CA GLN A 27 1.17 -8.07 28.54
C GLN A 27 0.91 -9.16 27.48
N ILE A 28 1.24 -10.43 27.77
CA ILE A 28 0.91 -11.55 26.88
C ILE A 28 -0.61 -11.70 26.73
N ASN A 29 -1.36 -11.62 27.83
CA ASN A 29 -2.82 -11.73 27.79
C ASN A 29 -3.48 -10.59 26.99
N MET A 30 -2.91 -9.38 27.03
CA MET A 30 -3.41 -8.23 26.28
C MET A 30 -3.00 -8.26 24.79
N ALA A 31 -1.75 -8.64 24.50
CA ALA A 31 -1.19 -8.56 23.15
C ALA A 31 -1.53 -9.78 22.29
N GLN A 32 -1.86 -10.93 22.90
CA GLN A 32 -2.14 -12.20 22.22
C GLN A 32 -1.12 -12.50 21.08
N PRO A 33 0.20 -12.53 21.38
CA PRO A 33 1.21 -12.66 20.34
C PRO A 33 1.22 -14.07 19.71
N ASP A 34 1.41 -14.14 18.39
CA ASP A 34 1.51 -15.41 17.64
C ASP A 34 2.77 -16.23 18.03
N ASP A 35 3.84 -15.55 18.44
CA ASP A 35 5.08 -16.16 18.97
C ASP A 35 5.36 -15.66 20.39
N VAL A 36 4.92 -16.46 21.36
CA VAL A 36 5.06 -16.15 22.79
C VAL A 36 6.53 -16.17 23.23
N LEU A 37 7.39 -17.00 22.63
CA LEU A 37 8.79 -17.10 23.04
C LEU A 37 9.57 -15.88 22.60
N GLN A 38 9.38 -15.44 21.35
CA GLN A 38 9.99 -14.21 20.84
C GLN A 38 9.50 -12.98 21.63
N TYR A 39 8.21 -12.92 21.95
CA TYR A 39 7.64 -11.85 22.76
C TYR A 39 8.25 -11.79 24.18
N CYS A 40 8.40 -12.94 24.85
CA CYS A 40 9.08 -13.01 26.15
C CYS A 40 10.52 -12.50 26.05
N PHE A 41 11.26 -12.90 25.03
CA PHE A 41 12.64 -12.47 24.80
C PHE A 41 12.73 -10.94 24.67
N ASP A 42 11.88 -10.34 23.81
CA ASP A 42 11.89 -8.90 23.57
C ASP A 42 11.47 -8.09 24.81
N PHE A 43 10.53 -8.62 25.61
CA PHE A 43 10.14 -8.04 26.89
C PHE A 43 11.33 -7.94 27.86
N PHE A 44 12.02 -9.06 28.11
CA PHE A 44 13.16 -9.06 29.04
C PHE A 44 14.34 -8.26 28.51
N LEU A 45 14.60 -8.30 27.20
CA LEU A 45 15.67 -7.51 26.58
C LEU A 45 15.41 -6.00 26.72
N SER A 46 14.18 -5.57 26.42
CA SER A 46 13.78 -4.15 26.56
C SER A 46 13.85 -3.68 28.01
N ARG A 47 13.45 -4.54 28.95
CA ARG A 47 13.52 -4.25 30.39
C ARG A 47 14.97 -4.08 30.85
N LEU A 48 15.85 -5.01 30.46
CA LEU A 48 17.28 -4.97 30.81
C LEU A 48 17.98 -3.73 30.23
N LEU A 49 17.67 -3.35 28.98
CA LEU A 49 18.21 -2.14 28.37
C LEU A 49 17.77 -0.89 29.12
N ASN A 50 16.51 -0.80 29.53
CA ASN A 50 16.00 0.33 30.32
C ASN A 50 16.64 0.44 31.71
N GLU A 51 16.95 -0.69 32.37
CA GLU A 51 17.66 -0.65 33.64
C GLU A 51 19.11 -0.17 33.48
N ARG A 52 19.78 -0.61 32.43
CA ARG A 52 21.17 -0.18 32.12
C ARG A 52 21.24 1.30 31.76
N THR A 53 20.26 1.83 31.03
CA THR A 53 20.22 3.27 30.70
C THR A 53 19.95 4.12 31.93
N LYS A 54 19.02 3.71 32.82
CA LYS A 54 18.80 4.38 34.11
C LYS A 54 20.06 4.40 34.98
N THR A 55 20.73 3.26 35.09
CA THR A 55 21.98 3.13 35.86
C THR A 55 23.10 4.02 35.30
N ARG A 56 23.19 4.14 33.98
CA ARG A 56 24.15 5.03 33.30
C ARG A 56 23.85 6.52 33.56
N GLN A 57 22.58 6.91 33.47
CA GLN A 57 22.16 8.29 33.75
C GLN A 57 22.36 8.70 35.21
N GLU A 58 22.18 7.77 36.15
CA GLU A 58 22.45 8.02 37.58
C GLU A 58 23.95 8.20 37.85
N LYS A 59 24.82 7.44 37.15
CA LYS A 59 26.27 7.61 37.21
C LYS A 59 26.74 8.96 36.64
N GLU A 60 26.16 9.39 35.51
CA GLU A 60 26.51 10.66 34.86
C GLU A 60 26.10 11.89 35.72
N ARG A 61 24.98 11.81 36.46
CA ARG A 61 24.56 12.87 37.40
C ARG A 61 25.50 13.03 38.59
N HIS A 62 26.23 11.98 38.98
CA HIS A 62 27.17 12.04 40.10
C HIS A 62 28.54 12.65 39.73
N LEU A 63 28.84 12.82 38.44
CA LEU A 63 30.10 13.38 37.93
C LEU A 63 30.03 14.90 37.65
N SER A 64 28.86 15.54 37.71
CA SER A 64 28.65 16.92 37.23
C SER A 64 28.76 18.03 38.29
N VAL A 65 29.61 17.89 39.33
CA VAL A 65 29.82 18.95 40.34
C VAL A 65 31.25 19.49 40.29
N HIS A 66 31.54 20.39 39.34
CA HIS A 66 32.21 21.69 39.56
C HIS A 66 32.24 22.56 38.27
N PRO A 67 32.22 23.91 38.36
CA PRO A 67 31.87 24.82 37.26
C PRO A 67 33.07 25.61 36.69
N SER A 68 32.75 26.50 35.72
CA SER A 68 33.53 27.61 35.15
C SER A 68 34.41 27.26 33.93
N ASP A 69 34.42 27.96 32.79
CA ASP A 69 33.89 29.27 32.42
C ASP A 69 33.97 29.46 30.88
N THR A 70 33.30 30.52 30.38
CA THR A 70 33.59 31.33 29.16
C THR A 70 32.89 30.89 27.85
N THR A 71 31.63 31.28 27.58
CA THR A 71 31.10 32.56 27.00
C THR A 71 31.26 32.79 25.48
N VAL A 72 30.10 32.63 24.80
CA VAL A 72 29.37 33.54 23.86
C VAL A 72 29.98 33.96 22.50
N LEU A 73 29.24 33.66 21.42
CA LEU A 73 28.60 34.58 20.41
C LEU A 73 28.42 33.81 19.07
N GLN A 74 27.20 33.43 18.66
CA GLN A 74 26.15 34.21 17.97
C GLN A 74 26.48 34.52 16.49
N GLY A 75 25.75 33.90 15.55
CA GLY A 75 25.76 34.29 14.13
C GLY A 75 25.18 33.25 13.17
N SER A 76 24.02 33.57 12.58
CA SER A 76 23.18 32.75 11.69
C SER A 76 23.74 32.46 10.30
N LEU A 77 23.31 31.31 9.76
CA LEU A 77 22.84 30.99 8.40
C LEU A 77 23.57 31.61 7.18
N VAL A 78 24.20 30.77 6.36
CA VAL A 78 24.02 30.72 4.90
C VAL A 78 24.36 29.31 4.38
N SER A 79 23.52 28.86 3.45
CA SER A 79 23.59 27.64 2.65
C SER A 79 24.44 27.87 1.39
N THR A 80 25.40 26.99 1.07
CA THR A 80 25.83 26.66 -0.31
C THR A 80 26.57 25.33 -0.33
N ASN A 81 26.19 24.48 -1.29
CA ASN A 81 26.84 23.22 -1.67
C ASN A 81 28.31 23.42 -2.06
N ASP A 82 29.20 22.46 -1.74
CA ASP A 82 29.86 21.59 -2.74
C ASP A 82 31.01 20.77 -2.13
N VAL A 83 31.02 19.49 -2.52
CA VAL A 83 32.18 18.65 -2.89
C VAL A 83 33.25 18.26 -1.83
N GLN A 84 33.69 17.01 -1.99
CA GLN A 84 34.93 16.35 -1.56
C GLN A 84 34.94 15.54 -0.25
N THR A 85 34.76 14.23 -0.45
CA THR A 85 35.41 13.13 0.29
C THR A 85 36.90 13.37 0.54
N PRO A 86 37.42 13.03 1.73
CA PRO A 86 38.79 12.61 1.89
C PRO A 86 38.88 11.10 2.21
N HIS A 87 39.76 10.45 1.46
CA HIS A 87 40.50 9.25 1.85
C HIS A 87 41.26 9.48 3.17
N ASN A 88 41.42 8.42 3.95
CA ASN A 88 42.59 8.09 4.80
C ASN A 88 42.46 6.58 5.07
N GLU A 89 43.24 5.74 4.41
CA GLU A 89 44.60 5.30 4.76
C GLU A 89 44.61 4.23 5.87
N GLU A 90 45.31 3.16 5.52
CA GLU A 90 45.50 1.87 6.18
C GLU A 90 46.34 2.03 7.44
N ASP A 91 46.03 1.29 8.51
CA ASP A 91 46.98 0.96 9.56
C ASP A 91 46.76 -0.50 10.00
N GLU A 92 47.85 -1.26 9.97
CA GLU A 92 47.99 -2.70 10.17
C GLU A 92 47.97 -3.11 11.66
N ASP A 93 47.37 -4.27 11.90
CA ASP A 93 47.59 -5.32 12.92
C ASP A 93 48.36 -5.01 14.23
N GLU A 94 47.68 -5.23 15.37
CA GLU A 94 48.31 -5.82 16.56
C GLU A 94 47.43 -6.95 17.12
N GLU A 95 47.98 -8.17 17.06
CA GLU A 95 47.46 -9.40 17.67
C GLU A 95 47.66 -9.38 19.19
N GLU A 96 46.60 -9.62 19.96
CA GLU A 96 46.71 -10.18 21.32
C GLU A 96 45.78 -11.40 21.43
N GLU A 97 46.38 -12.61 21.37
CA GLU A 97 45.77 -13.83 21.89
C GLU A 97 45.92 -13.88 23.42
N GLU A 98 44.83 -14.13 24.14
CA GLU A 98 44.63 -15.38 24.92
C GLU A 98 43.37 -15.28 25.80
N GLY A 99 42.52 -16.31 25.75
CA GLY A 99 41.42 -16.48 26.70
C GLY A 99 40.29 -17.38 26.23
N LYS A 100 40.56 -18.68 26.10
CA LYS A 100 39.57 -19.73 25.82
C LYS A 100 38.36 -19.65 26.75
N ASN A 101 37.18 -19.35 26.20
CA ASN A 101 35.90 -19.86 26.70
C ASN A 101 35.05 -20.31 25.51
N SER A 102 34.75 -21.62 25.50
CA SER A 102 33.94 -22.28 24.48
C SER A 102 32.48 -21.86 24.57
N PHE A 103 32.11 -20.82 23.82
CA PHE A 103 30.71 -20.47 23.60
C PHE A 103 30.52 -20.07 22.14
N ARG A 104 30.82 -21.01 21.24
CA ARG A 104 30.38 -20.97 19.84
C ARG A 104 29.23 -21.96 19.70
N ASP A 105 28.25 -21.54 18.91
CA ASP A 105 26.99 -22.22 18.54
C ASP A 105 25.75 -21.91 19.39
N LEU A 106 25.45 -20.62 19.54
CA LEU A 106 24.05 -20.18 19.57
C LEU A 106 23.67 -19.67 18.17
N PRO A 107 22.47 -20.00 17.65
CA PRO A 107 21.98 -19.40 16.43
C PRO A 107 21.97 -17.87 16.59
N GLN A 108 22.60 -17.15 15.67
CA GLN A 108 22.41 -15.71 15.56
C GLN A 108 20.97 -15.46 15.12
N PHE A 109 20.05 -15.32 16.08
CA PHE A 109 18.69 -14.91 15.78
C PHE A 109 18.73 -13.45 15.29
N LYS A 110 18.43 -13.26 14.00
CA LYS A 110 18.32 -11.94 13.37
C LYS A 110 17.30 -11.13 14.16
N THR A 111 17.75 -10.10 14.88
CA THR A 111 16.86 -9.14 15.53
C THR A 111 15.99 -8.49 14.46
N HIS A 112 14.71 -8.86 14.39
CA HIS A 112 13.73 -8.30 13.44
C HIS A 112 13.51 -6.78 13.63
N MET A 113 14.08 -6.22 14.70
CA MET A 113 14.02 -4.80 15.09
C MET A 113 14.94 -3.85 14.30
N GLN A 114 15.65 -4.31 13.26
CA GLN A 114 16.53 -3.44 12.45
C GLN A 114 16.18 -3.31 10.96
N ASN A 115 15.08 -3.90 10.49
CA ASN A 115 14.59 -3.56 9.15
C ASN A 115 13.83 -2.24 9.22
N ARG A 116 14.55 -1.12 9.12
CA ARG A 116 13.95 0.18 8.76
C ARG A 116 13.15 -0.02 7.48
N ARG A 117 11.85 0.25 7.54
CA ARG A 117 10.99 0.26 6.34
C ARG A 117 11.58 1.24 5.34
N VAL A 118 12.06 0.72 4.22
CA VAL A 118 12.64 1.53 3.14
C VAL A 118 11.49 2.09 2.30
N SER A 119 11.61 3.34 1.87
CA SER A 119 10.68 3.93 0.92
C SER A 119 10.77 3.23 -0.43
N VAL A 120 9.62 2.88 -1.00
CA VAL A 120 9.54 2.42 -2.40
C VAL A 120 8.87 3.50 -3.23
N SER A 121 9.48 3.82 -4.37
CA SER A 121 8.95 4.76 -5.35
C SER A 121 8.88 4.09 -6.70
N ALA A 122 7.83 4.38 -7.44
CA ALA A 122 7.76 4.04 -8.85
C ALA A 122 8.30 5.21 -9.68
N GLU A 123 8.63 4.92 -10.95
CA GLU A 123 9.05 5.94 -11.90
C GLU A 123 7.97 7.01 -12.13
N SER A 124 8.42 8.24 -12.40
CA SER A 124 7.53 9.35 -12.74
C SER A 124 7.06 9.20 -14.19
N ILE A 125 5.76 9.03 -14.38
CA ILE A 125 5.15 8.89 -15.70
C ILE A 125 4.45 10.21 -16.04
N GLN A 126 4.86 10.85 -17.14
CA GLN A 126 4.16 12.04 -17.66
C GLN A 126 2.91 11.59 -18.41
N PRO A 127 1.69 12.00 -18.01
CA PRO A 127 0.44 11.61 -18.66
C PRO A 127 0.42 11.89 -20.17
N ASP A 128 1.05 12.98 -20.59
CA ASP A 128 1.03 13.47 -21.98
C ASP A 128 1.98 12.71 -22.92
N LYS A 129 3.01 12.04 -22.37
CA LYS A 129 3.95 11.21 -23.15
C LYS A 129 3.50 9.76 -23.28
N LEU A 130 2.33 9.42 -22.73
CA LEU A 130 1.66 8.14 -22.91
C LEU A 130 1.06 8.08 -24.32
N ALA A 131 1.94 8.12 -25.33
CA ALA A 131 1.58 7.91 -26.71
C ALA A 131 0.91 6.54 -26.81
N ARG A 132 -0.43 6.56 -26.89
CA ARG A 132 -1.29 5.52 -27.45
C ARG A 132 -0.68 4.12 -27.39
N LEU A 133 -0.96 3.41 -26.30
CA LEU A 133 -0.96 1.95 -26.33
C LEU A 133 -2.10 1.50 -27.24
N GLU A 134 -1.99 1.75 -28.55
CA GLU A 134 -2.83 1.18 -29.60
C GLU A 134 -2.49 -0.31 -29.80
N LYS A 135 -2.17 -1.02 -28.71
CA LYS A 135 -2.00 -2.47 -28.72
C LYS A 135 -3.36 -3.10 -28.49
N ASN A 136 -4.13 -3.20 -29.57
CA ASN A 136 -5.28 -4.10 -29.56
C ASN A 136 -4.81 -5.49 -29.98
N ILE A 137 -4.64 -6.37 -28.99
CA ILE A 137 -4.24 -7.75 -29.24
C ILE A 137 -5.51 -8.59 -29.33
N PRO A 138 -5.82 -9.17 -30.51
CA PRO A 138 -7.03 -9.94 -30.71
C PRO A 138 -7.04 -11.17 -29.78
N LYS A 139 -8.17 -11.39 -29.11
CA LYS A 139 -8.42 -12.49 -28.19
C LYS A 139 -9.82 -13.03 -28.44
N SER A 140 -10.01 -14.34 -28.26
CA SER A 140 -11.34 -14.95 -28.27
C SER A 140 -12.14 -14.55 -27.03
N THR A 141 -13.47 -14.66 -27.10
CA THR A 141 -14.37 -14.37 -25.97
C THR A 141 -14.00 -15.21 -24.73
N ALA A 142 -13.68 -16.50 -24.92
CA ALA A 142 -13.29 -17.38 -23.82
C ALA A 142 -11.97 -16.97 -23.15
N GLU A 143 -11.03 -16.41 -23.91
CA GLU A 143 -9.79 -15.86 -23.35
C GLU A 143 -10.05 -14.57 -22.59
N GLN A 144 -10.88 -13.67 -23.14
CA GLN A 144 -11.28 -12.43 -22.48
C GLN A 144 -11.98 -12.71 -21.15
N ASP A 145 -12.94 -13.64 -21.13
CA ASP A 145 -13.68 -14.04 -19.93
C ASP A 145 -12.74 -14.60 -18.84
N MET A 146 -11.76 -15.41 -19.24
CA MET A 146 -10.79 -15.98 -18.30
C MET A 146 -9.88 -14.91 -17.69
N ILE A 147 -9.37 -13.99 -18.51
CA ILE A 147 -8.57 -12.85 -18.02
C ILE A 147 -9.44 -11.99 -17.10
N TYR A 148 -10.67 -11.68 -17.50
CA TYR A 148 -11.61 -10.90 -16.71
C TYR A 148 -11.85 -11.51 -15.33
N GLN A 149 -12.08 -12.82 -15.24
CA GLN A 149 -12.28 -13.53 -13.97
C GLN A 149 -11.03 -13.48 -13.08
N SER A 150 -9.84 -13.69 -13.66
CA SER A 150 -8.57 -13.63 -12.92
C SER A 150 -8.31 -12.21 -12.39
N LEU A 151 -8.54 -11.17 -13.20
CA LEU A 151 -8.43 -9.77 -12.75
C LEU A 151 -9.48 -9.43 -11.67
N SER A 152 -10.73 -9.86 -11.84
CA SER A 152 -11.82 -9.51 -10.91
C SER A 152 -11.62 -10.07 -9.51
N SER A 153 -11.00 -11.24 -9.39
CA SER A 153 -10.72 -11.89 -8.11
C SER A 153 -9.45 -11.37 -7.43
N HIS A 154 -8.55 -10.75 -8.19
CA HIS A 154 -7.23 -10.36 -7.71
C HIS A 154 -7.26 -9.02 -6.94
N PHE A 155 -6.60 -8.98 -5.77
CA PHE A 155 -6.69 -7.85 -4.82
C PHE A 155 -6.27 -6.50 -5.41
N LEU A 156 -5.31 -6.50 -6.33
CA LEU A 156 -4.81 -5.30 -7.01
C LEU A 156 -5.81 -4.71 -8.01
N PHE A 157 -6.63 -5.56 -8.64
CA PHE A 157 -7.49 -5.16 -9.75
C PHE A 157 -8.97 -5.03 -9.37
N LYS A 158 -9.37 -5.46 -8.16
CA LYS A 158 -10.76 -5.38 -7.69
C LYS A 158 -11.34 -3.96 -7.66
N THR A 159 -10.50 -2.95 -7.47
CA THR A 159 -10.89 -1.53 -7.38
C THR A 159 -10.78 -0.78 -8.70
N ILE A 160 -10.34 -1.45 -9.76
CA ILE A 160 -10.19 -0.86 -11.09
C ILE A 160 -11.54 -0.88 -11.79
N GLU A 161 -11.87 0.24 -12.41
CA GLU A 161 -13.13 0.41 -13.11
C GLU A 161 -13.24 -0.49 -14.34
N GLU A 162 -14.47 -0.76 -14.77
CA GLU A 162 -14.77 -1.69 -15.85
C GLU A 162 -14.08 -1.29 -17.17
N GLU A 163 -14.13 -0.01 -17.54
CA GLU A 163 -13.47 0.52 -18.75
C GLU A 163 -11.95 0.32 -18.71
N GLN A 164 -11.31 0.59 -17.57
CA GLN A 164 -9.87 0.38 -17.38
C GLN A 164 -9.52 -1.11 -17.46
N ARG A 165 -10.38 -1.99 -16.94
CA ARG A 165 -10.19 -3.43 -16.98
C ARG A 165 -10.28 -3.96 -18.41
N GLU A 166 -11.24 -3.47 -19.19
CA GLU A 166 -11.35 -3.79 -20.61
C GLU A 166 -10.10 -3.36 -21.39
N GLU A 167 -9.58 -2.15 -21.14
CA GLU A 167 -8.33 -1.67 -21.76
C GLU A 167 -7.15 -2.61 -21.37
N ILE A 168 -7.05 -3.01 -20.10
CA ILE A 168 -6.03 -3.98 -19.63
C ILE A 168 -6.16 -5.30 -20.40
N ILE A 169 -7.36 -5.88 -20.48
CA ILE A 169 -7.59 -7.17 -21.18
C ILE A 169 -7.16 -7.06 -22.65
N GLN A 170 -7.43 -5.94 -23.31
CA GLN A 170 -7.07 -5.72 -24.71
C GLN A 170 -5.55 -5.68 -24.92
N ILE A 171 -4.79 -5.08 -24.00
CA ILE A 171 -3.34 -4.91 -24.14
C ILE A 171 -2.51 -6.09 -23.61
N MET A 172 -3.09 -7.05 -22.87
CA MET A 172 -2.33 -8.20 -22.38
C MET A 172 -1.80 -9.06 -23.54
N GLU A 173 -0.53 -9.42 -23.48
CA GLU A 173 0.19 -10.17 -24.52
C GLU A 173 0.33 -11.64 -24.14
N GLN A 174 0.16 -12.54 -25.11
CA GLN A 174 0.39 -13.97 -24.88
C GLN A 174 1.90 -14.27 -24.98
N LYS A 175 2.45 -14.94 -23.97
CA LYS A 175 3.85 -15.37 -23.92
C LYS A 175 3.96 -16.88 -23.67
N PRO A 176 4.52 -17.67 -24.60
CA PRO A 176 4.77 -19.08 -24.39
C PRO A 176 6.08 -19.31 -23.63
N PHE A 177 6.09 -20.30 -22.74
CA PHE A 177 7.24 -20.72 -21.94
C PHE A 177 7.38 -22.24 -22.01
N PRO A 178 8.51 -22.77 -22.52
CA PRO A 178 8.79 -24.20 -22.48
C PRO A 178 8.91 -24.74 -21.05
N ALA A 179 8.63 -26.04 -20.85
CA ALA A 179 8.92 -26.72 -19.60
C ALA A 179 10.40 -26.53 -19.17
N GLY A 180 10.62 -26.31 -17.88
CA GLY A 180 11.91 -26.00 -17.27
C GLY A 180 12.29 -24.51 -17.28
N THR A 181 11.52 -23.65 -17.96
CA THR A 181 11.86 -22.22 -18.05
C THR A 181 11.56 -21.48 -16.74
N HIS A 182 12.51 -20.70 -16.26
CA HIS A 182 12.30 -19.73 -15.19
C HIS A 182 11.59 -18.49 -15.76
N VAL A 183 10.29 -18.36 -15.44
CA VAL A 183 9.48 -17.21 -15.87
C VAL A 183 9.84 -15.97 -15.08
N ILE A 184 10.13 -16.16 -13.78
CA ILE A 184 10.55 -15.13 -12.84
C ILE A 184 11.67 -15.73 -11.99
N GLU A 185 12.69 -14.93 -11.68
CA GLU A 185 13.75 -15.32 -10.74
C GLU A 185 13.70 -14.44 -9.49
N GLN A 186 13.79 -15.06 -8.31
CA GLN A 186 13.85 -14.36 -7.03
C GLN A 186 15.05 -13.41 -6.99
N GLY A 187 14.82 -12.18 -6.51
CA GLY A 187 15.81 -11.10 -6.50
C GLY A 187 15.96 -10.37 -7.84
N GLY A 188 15.43 -10.92 -8.93
CA GLY A 188 15.45 -10.28 -10.25
C GLY A 188 14.57 -9.04 -10.34
N GLU A 189 14.73 -8.28 -11.42
CA GLU A 189 13.86 -7.14 -11.73
C GLU A 189 12.48 -7.62 -12.19
N GLY A 190 11.46 -6.83 -11.85
CA GLY A 190 10.08 -7.15 -12.15
C GLY A 190 9.43 -6.18 -13.11
N ASP A 191 9.08 -6.67 -14.30
CA ASP A 191 8.47 -5.84 -15.34
C ASP A 191 7.03 -6.22 -15.68
N TYR A 192 6.63 -7.45 -15.36
CA TYR A 192 5.36 -8.03 -15.78
C TYR A 192 4.57 -8.66 -14.63
N PHE A 193 3.25 -8.55 -14.74
CA PHE A 193 2.28 -9.40 -14.09
C PHE A 193 1.80 -10.47 -15.08
N TYR A 194 1.56 -11.68 -14.60
CA TYR A 194 1.18 -12.81 -15.43
C TYR A 194 -0.13 -13.47 -14.95
N ILE A 195 -0.91 -13.95 -15.90
CA ILE A 195 -2.04 -14.86 -15.70
C ILE A 195 -1.79 -16.13 -16.51
N VAL A 196 -1.96 -17.30 -15.90
CA VAL A 196 -1.76 -18.58 -16.55
C VAL A 196 -2.93 -18.90 -17.48
N SER A 197 -2.66 -19.02 -18.78
CA SER A 197 -3.64 -19.47 -19.79
C SER A 197 -3.69 -20.99 -19.88
N SER A 198 -2.52 -21.63 -19.88
CA SER A 198 -2.35 -23.08 -19.86
C SER A 198 -0.99 -23.49 -19.30
N GLY A 199 -0.87 -24.76 -18.92
CA GLY A 199 0.33 -25.32 -18.31
C GLY A 199 0.31 -25.26 -16.79
N HIS A 200 1.37 -25.79 -16.18
CA HIS A 200 1.58 -25.84 -14.74
C HIS A 200 2.91 -25.15 -14.40
N LEU A 201 2.92 -24.37 -13.33
CA LEU A 201 4.10 -23.65 -12.86
C LEU A 201 4.27 -23.84 -11.36
N ASP A 202 5.51 -23.92 -10.91
CA ASP A 202 5.86 -24.03 -9.50
C ASP A 202 6.53 -22.75 -9.02
N CYS A 203 6.20 -22.36 -7.78
CA CYS A 203 6.74 -21.20 -7.11
C CYS A 203 7.71 -21.62 -6.01
N PHE A 204 8.89 -21.01 -6.01
CA PHE A 204 9.97 -21.29 -5.07
C PHE A 204 10.39 -20.01 -4.35
N VAL A 205 10.56 -20.09 -3.03
CA VAL A 205 11.14 -19.03 -2.20
C VAL A 205 12.33 -19.65 -1.47
N ASP A 206 13.50 -19.05 -1.60
CA ASP A 206 14.76 -19.54 -1.01
C ASP A 206 15.03 -21.03 -1.35
N GLY A 207 14.67 -21.42 -2.58
CA GLY A 207 14.81 -22.79 -3.09
C GLY A 207 13.74 -23.78 -2.64
N GLN A 208 12.83 -23.40 -1.75
CA GLN A 208 11.73 -24.27 -1.29
C GLN A 208 10.47 -24.02 -2.11
N LYS A 209 9.83 -25.08 -2.60
CA LYS A 209 8.55 -24.98 -3.30
C LYS A 209 7.46 -24.56 -2.30
N VAL A 210 6.85 -23.41 -2.54
CA VAL A 210 5.81 -22.84 -1.66
C VAL A 210 4.40 -22.98 -2.21
N THR A 211 4.24 -22.99 -3.54
CA THR A 211 2.93 -23.15 -4.19
C THR A 211 3.09 -23.56 -5.66
N SER A 212 1.96 -23.83 -6.32
CA SER A 212 1.87 -24.08 -7.75
C SER A 212 0.74 -23.27 -8.38
N TYR A 213 0.87 -22.94 -9.66
CA TYR A 213 -0.10 -22.21 -10.44
C TYR A 213 -0.57 -23.03 -11.64
N GLU A 214 -1.88 -22.98 -11.86
CA GLU A 214 -2.56 -23.57 -13.01
C GLU A 214 -3.40 -22.50 -13.71
N ARG A 215 -4.15 -22.89 -14.74
CA ARG A 215 -5.02 -22.00 -15.52
C ARG A 215 -5.87 -21.09 -14.63
N GLY A 216 -5.82 -19.79 -14.92
CA GLY A 216 -6.50 -18.72 -14.16
C GLY A 216 -5.71 -18.19 -12.97
N GLY A 217 -4.71 -18.93 -12.49
CA GLY A 217 -3.76 -18.45 -11.48
C GLY A 217 -2.95 -17.27 -11.99
N SER A 218 -2.54 -16.39 -11.08
CA SER A 218 -1.80 -15.17 -11.43
C SER A 218 -0.73 -14.85 -10.39
N PHE A 219 0.31 -14.12 -10.83
CA PHE A 219 1.47 -13.79 -10.02
C PHE A 219 2.24 -12.59 -10.59
N GLY A 220 3.07 -11.97 -9.75
CA GLY A 220 3.98 -10.90 -10.15
C GLY A 220 3.36 -9.50 -10.11
N GLU A 221 2.26 -9.34 -9.39
CA GLU A 221 1.48 -8.12 -9.22
C GLU A 221 2.26 -6.98 -8.53
N LEU A 222 3.18 -7.32 -7.63
CA LEU A 222 3.99 -6.32 -6.92
C LEU A 222 4.89 -5.54 -7.89
N ALA A 223 5.28 -6.17 -8.99
CA ALA A 223 6.02 -5.55 -10.07
C ALA A 223 5.18 -4.56 -10.90
N LEU A 224 3.88 -4.44 -10.68
CA LEU A 224 3.10 -3.35 -11.28
C LEU A 224 3.11 -2.09 -10.40
N MET A 225 3.22 -2.28 -9.08
CA MET A 225 3.08 -1.18 -8.11
C MET A 225 4.39 -0.43 -7.89
N TYR A 226 5.48 -1.14 -7.65
CA TYR A 226 6.77 -0.55 -7.28
C TYR A 226 7.92 -1.26 -7.97
N ASN A 227 9.04 -0.56 -8.18
CA ASN A 227 10.28 -1.21 -8.61
C ASN A 227 10.85 -1.98 -7.42
N ALA A 228 10.38 -3.21 -7.24
CA ALA A 228 10.73 -4.09 -6.13
C ALA A 228 11.28 -5.40 -6.70
N PRO A 229 12.35 -5.95 -6.08
CA PRO A 229 12.87 -7.26 -6.47
C PRO A 229 11.79 -8.35 -6.38
N ARG A 230 11.88 -9.34 -7.26
CA ARG A 230 10.97 -10.49 -7.24
C ARG A 230 11.13 -11.28 -5.95
N ALA A 231 10.02 -11.55 -5.26
CA ALA A 231 10.03 -12.26 -3.99
C ALA A 231 10.22 -13.78 -4.11
N ALA A 232 10.01 -14.34 -5.30
CA ALA A 232 10.02 -15.77 -5.57
C ALA A 232 10.48 -16.06 -7.00
N THR A 233 10.97 -17.29 -7.22
CA THR A 233 11.26 -17.85 -8.53
C THR A 233 10.04 -18.65 -9.01
N ILE A 234 9.60 -18.42 -10.25
CA ILE A 234 8.50 -19.18 -10.88
C ILE A 234 9.06 -19.99 -12.03
N VAL A 235 8.85 -21.31 -12.02
CA VAL A 235 9.35 -22.23 -13.04
C VAL A 235 8.19 -22.95 -13.72
N ALA A 236 8.17 -22.96 -15.04
CA ALA A 236 7.18 -23.74 -15.80
C ALA A 236 7.53 -25.23 -15.72
N THR A 237 6.67 -26.08 -15.15
CA THR A 237 6.93 -27.53 -15.06
C THR A 237 6.43 -28.27 -16.30
N THR A 238 5.48 -27.67 -17.03
CA THR A 238 5.06 -28.08 -18.36
C THR A 238 5.27 -26.94 -19.35
N ASN A 239 5.07 -27.20 -20.65
CA ASN A 239 4.88 -26.09 -21.59
C ASN A 239 3.68 -25.26 -21.11
N ALA A 240 3.92 -23.97 -20.92
CA ALA A 240 2.96 -23.03 -20.36
C ALA A 240 2.75 -21.85 -21.31
N VAL A 241 1.56 -21.27 -21.26
CA VAL A 241 1.22 -20.06 -21.98
C VAL A 241 0.63 -19.08 -20.98
N LEU A 242 1.20 -17.87 -20.92
CA LEU A 242 0.83 -16.84 -19.97
C LEU A 242 0.31 -15.60 -20.68
N TRP A 243 -0.64 -14.90 -20.09
CA TRP A 243 -0.97 -13.52 -20.44
C TRP A 243 -0.10 -12.59 -19.59
N ALA A 244 0.64 -11.69 -20.24
CA ALA A 244 1.56 -10.76 -19.60
C ALA A 244 1.03 -9.32 -19.71
N LEU A 245 1.09 -8.60 -18.60
CA LEU A 245 0.83 -7.16 -18.52
C LEU A 245 2.07 -6.47 -18.00
N ASP A 246 2.62 -5.50 -18.73
CA ASP A 246 3.77 -4.74 -18.26
C ASP A 246 3.38 -3.58 -17.34
N ARG A 247 4.33 -3.19 -16.50
CA ARG A 247 4.21 -2.10 -15.53
C ARG A 247 3.83 -0.77 -16.18
N ILE A 248 4.48 -0.40 -17.28
CA ILE A 248 4.29 0.90 -17.91
C ILE A 248 2.86 0.98 -18.45
N SER A 249 2.43 -0.06 -19.15
CA SER A 249 1.08 -0.12 -19.72
C SER A 249 0.00 -0.10 -18.66
N PHE A 250 0.16 -0.88 -17.58
CA PHE A 250 -0.76 -0.84 -16.44
C PHE A 250 -0.89 0.57 -15.87
N ARG A 251 0.24 1.22 -15.51
CA ARG A 251 0.21 2.57 -14.92
C ARG A 251 -0.38 3.59 -15.88
N SER A 252 -0.09 3.46 -17.18
CA SER A 252 -0.61 4.34 -18.22
C SER A 252 -2.13 4.33 -18.28
N ILE A 253 -2.75 3.13 -18.25
CA ILE A 253 -4.21 2.98 -18.26
C ILE A 253 -4.84 3.63 -17.03
N ILE A 254 -4.28 3.37 -15.85
CA ILE A 254 -4.80 3.94 -14.60
C ILE A 254 -4.69 5.47 -14.59
N MET A 255 -3.55 6.03 -15.00
CA MET A 255 -3.32 7.48 -14.99
C MET A 255 -4.14 8.21 -16.06
N LYS A 256 -4.22 7.67 -17.28
CA LYS A 256 -4.97 8.25 -18.39
C LYS A 256 -6.46 8.33 -18.10
N SER A 257 -7.05 7.26 -17.57
CA SER A 257 -8.48 7.24 -17.24
C SER A 257 -8.84 8.28 -16.17
N ASN A 258 -8.00 8.42 -15.12
CA ASN A 258 -8.24 9.41 -14.07
C ASN A 258 -8.08 10.86 -14.59
N ALA A 259 -7.06 11.13 -15.40
CA ALA A 259 -6.85 12.46 -15.99
C ALA A 259 -7.96 12.82 -17.00
N ALA A 260 -8.38 11.86 -17.83
CA ALA A 260 -9.47 12.04 -18.78
C ALA A 260 -10.79 12.30 -18.07
N LYS A 261 -11.13 11.52 -17.04
CA LYS A 261 -12.31 11.74 -16.20
C LYS A 261 -12.28 13.10 -15.52
N ARG A 262 -11.15 13.49 -14.95
CA ARG A 262 -11.00 14.81 -14.32
C ARG A 262 -11.23 15.93 -15.32
N THR A 263 -10.66 15.82 -16.53
CA THR A 263 -10.86 16.80 -17.61
C THR A 263 -12.31 16.83 -18.08
N MET A 264 -12.95 15.67 -18.19
CA MET A 264 -14.35 15.52 -18.61
C MET A 264 -15.30 16.11 -17.56
N HIS A 265 -15.13 15.75 -16.28
CA HIS A 265 -15.89 16.29 -15.16
C HIS A 265 -15.69 17.81 -15.04
N GLU A 266 -14.46 18.30 -15.14
CA GLU A 266 -14.19 19.75 -15.10
C GLU A 266 -14.90 20.47 -16.25
N SER A 267 -14.82 19.93 -17.48
CA SER A 267 -15.49 20.51 -18.64
C SER A 267 -17.02 20.48 -18.50
N PHE A 268 -17.55 19.40 -17.94
CA PHE A 268 -18.98 19.26 -17.65
C PHE A 268 -19.44 20.25 -16.58
N LEU A 269 -18.76 20.32 -15.44
CA LEU A 269 -19.07 21.21 -14.32
C LEU A 269 -19.01 22.68 -14.73
N LYS A 270 -18.03 23.09 -15.54
CA LYS A 270 -17.96 24.45 -16.12
C LYS A 270 -19.17 24.78 -17.01
N GLY A 271 -19.76 23.77 -17.66
CA GLY A 271 -20.96 23.91 -18.47
C GLY A 271 -22.25 24.06 -17.66
N VAL A 272 -22.27 23.58 -16.40
CA VAL A 272 -23.44 23.62 -15.52
C VAL A 272 -23.62 25.04 -14.97
N PRO A 273 -24.78 25.70 -15.19
CA PRO A 273 -25.01 27.07 -14.73
C PRO A 273 -24.81 27.27 -13.22
N LEU A 274 -25.12 26.25 -12.42
CA LEU A 274 -25.00 26.27 -10.95
C LEU A 274 -23.56 26.49 -10.47
N PHE A 275 -22.55 26.05 -11.22
CA PHE A 275 -21.14 26.07 -10.80
C PHE A 275 -20.30 27.14 -11.50
N LYS A 276 -20.93 28.05 -12.26
CA LYS A 276 -20.21 29.10 -13.00
C LYS A 276 -19.44 30.08 -12.12
N SER A 277 -19.86 30.25 -10.85
CA SER A 277 -19.22 31.15 -9.90
C SER A 277 -18.08 30.51 -9.11
N LEU A 278 -17.86 29.19 -9.24
CA LEU A 278 -16.84 28.48 -8.50
C LEU A 278 -15.46 28.65 -9.14
N GLU A 279 -14.43 28.72 -8.30
CA GLU A 279 -13.05 28.72 -8.76
C GLU A 279 -12.62 27.33 -9.25
N ILE A 280 -11.56 27.28 -10.07
CA ILE A 280 -11.03 26.03 -10.63
C ILE A 280 -10.68 25.02 -9.52
N SER A 281 -10.12 25.49 -8.41
CA SER A 281 -9.75 24.63 -7.28
C SER A 281 -10.98 23.99 -6.60
N GLU A 282 -12.11 24.70 -6.56
CA GLU A 282 -13.38 24.21 -6.00
C GLU A 282 -14.03 23.22 -6.96
N ILE A 283 -14.01 23.53 -8.26
CA ILE A 283 -14.46 22.60 -9.32
C ILE A 283 -13.66 21.31 -9.26
N HIS A 284 -12.35 21.36 -9.02
CA HIS A 284 -11.51 20.17 -8.86
C HIS A 284 -11.92 19.31 -7.66
N LYS A 285 -12.24 19.93 -6.51
CA LYS A 285 -12.72 19.19 -5.32
C LYS A 285 -14.06 18.48 -5.59
N ILE A 286 -14.97 19.17 -6.31
CA ILE A 286 -16.25 18.58 -6.70
C ILE A 286 -16.01 17.44 -7.68
N ALA A 287 -15.20 17.66 -8.73
CA ALA A 287 -14.89 16.67 -9.75
C ALA A 287 -14.29 15.38 -9.17
N ASP A 288 -13.43 15.50 -8.15
CA ASP A 288 -12.82 14.37 -7.43
C ASP A 288 -13.82 13.61 -6.53
N SER A 289 -14.97 14.21 -6.20
CA SER A 289 -16.02 13.61 -5.36
C SER A 289 -17.21 13.07 -6.16
N LEU A 290 -17.27 13.32 -7.48
CA LEU A 290 -18.35 12.84 -8.34
C LEU A 290 -18.26 11.33 -8.55
N VAL A 291 -19.41 10.66 -8.49
CA VAL A 291 -19.56 9.24 -8.80
C VAL A 291 -20.56 9.09 -9.93
N SER A 292 -20.14 8.52 -11.05
CA SER A 292 -21.01 8.25 -12.19
C SER A 292 -21.94 7.07 -11.89
N VAL A 293 -23.24 7.26 -12.07
CA VAL A 293 -24.26 6.21 -11.92
C VAL A 293 -25.09 6.14 -13.20
N ARG A 294 -25.35 4.93 -13.69
CA ARG A 294 -26.11 4.68 -14.93
C ARG A 294 -27.46 4.05 -14.61
N TYR A 295 -28.49 4.52 -15.30
CA TYR A 295 -29.86 4.03 -15.18
C TYR A 295 -30.38 3.58 -16.54
N LYS A 296 -31.19 2.52 -16.57
CA LYS A 296 -31.87 2.04 -17.77
C LYS A 296 -33.12 2.86 -18.04
N HIS A 297 -33.62 2.77 -19.27
CA HIS A 297 -34.88 3.42 -19.63
C HIS A 297 -36.03 2.90 -18.74
N GLY A 298 -36.71 3.84 -18.08
CA GLY A 298 -37.83 3.55 -17.18
C GLY A 298 -37.45 3.37 -15.70
N ASP A 299 -36.16 3.37 -15.36
CA ASP A 299 -35.72 3.29 -13.96
C ASP A 299 -36.13 4.56 -13.19
N VAL A 300 -36.61 4.37 -11.96
CA VAL A 300 -36.92 5.47 -11.05
C VAL A 300 -35.64 5.85 -10.31
N VAL A 301 -35.13 7.06 -10.57
CA VAL A 301 -33.88 7.55 -9.96
C VAL A 301 -34.09 8.08 -8.54
N VAL A 302 -35.17 8.85 -8.35
CA VAL A 302 -35.59 9.40 -7.05
C VAL A 302 -37.11 9.31 -7.00
N LYS A 303 -37.65 8.95 -5.83
CA LYS A 303 -39.08 8.85 -5.61
C LYS A 303 -39.58 9.95 -4.68
N GLU A 304 -40.71 10.55 -5.04
CA GLU A 304 -41.38 11.58 -4.22
C GLU A 304 -41.71 11.02 -2.83
N GLY A 305 -41.34 11.76 -1.78
CA GLY A 305 -41.57 11.39 -0.38
C GLY A 305 -40.46 10.56 0.27
N GLU A 306 -39.46 10.10 -0.48
CA GLU A 306 -38.29 9.42 0.09
C GLU A 306 -37.23 10.44 0.55
N PRO A 307 -36.53 10.18 1.69
CA PRO A 307 -35.46 11.05 2.14
C PRO A 307 -34.31 11.05 1.12
N GLY A 308 -34.04 12.21 0.53
CA GLY A 308 -32.99 12.39 -0.47
C GLY A 308 -31.72 12.95 0.14
N ASN A 309 -30.64 12.16 0.16
CA ASN A 309 -29.31 12.58 0.62
C ASN A 309 -28.33 12.88 -0.53
N ASN A 310 -28.75 12.63 -1.77
CA ASN A 310 -27.89 12.70 -2.94
C ASN A 310 -28.29 13.87 -3.85
N PHE A 311 -27.27 14.51 -4.42
CA PHE A 311 -27.39 15.51 -5.45
C PHE A 311 -26.94 14.91 -6.79
N TYR A 312 -27.78 15.03 -7.81
CA TYR A 312 -27.56 14.40 -9.12
C TYR A 312 -27.38 15.45 -10.20
N LEU A 313 -26.45 15.20 -11.11
CA LEU A 313 -26.21 15.97 -12.33
C LEU A 313 -26.41 15.06 -13.54
N ILE A 314 -27.14 15.53 -14.55
CA ILE A 314 -27.34 14.77 -15.78
C ILE A 314 -26.15 14.98 -16.70
N GLU A 315 -25.27 13.99 -16.78
CA GLU A 315 -24.10 13.99 -17.67
C GLU A 315 -24.47 13.66 -19.12
N ASP A 316 -25.39 12.72 -19.30
CA ASP A 316 -25.89 12.26 -20.60
C ASP A 316 -27.33 11.71 -20.48
N GLY A 317 -28.09 11.78 -21.57
CA GLY A 317 -29.46 11.33 -21.64
C GLY A 317 -30.52 12.34 -21.17
N LYS A 318 -31.70 11.82 -20.84
CA LYS A 318 -32.89 12.61 -20.44
C LYS A 318 -33.60 11.96 -19.27
N ALA A 319 -34.06 12.78 -18.33
CA ALA A 319 -34.91 12.37 -17.23
C ALA A 319 -36.26 13.07 -17.29
N VAL A 320 -37.32 12.38 -16.92
CA VAL A 320 -38.68 12.96 -16.86
C VAL A 320 -39.11 13.03 -15.41
N VAL A 321 -39.58 14.19 -14.99
CA VAL A 321 -40.06 14.42 -13.63
C VAL A 321 -41.57 14.27 -13.61
N TYR A 322 -42.05 13.38 -12.76
CA TYR A 322 -43.46 13.21 -12.47
C TYR A 322 -43.76 13.70 -11.04
N LYS A 323 -44.94 14.27 -10.86
CA LYS A 323 -45.46 14.63 -9.54
C LYS A 323 -46.80 13.95 -9.32
N THR A 324 -47.02 13.44 -8.12
CA THR A 324 -48.28 12.80 -7.75
C THR A 324 -49.30 13.89 -7.43
N ALA A 325 -50.38 13.96 -8.20
CA ALA A 325 -51.50 14.86 -7.92
C ALA A 325 -52.31 14.36 -6.69
N PRO A 326 -53.15 15.21 -6.07
CA PRO A 326 -53.95 14.83 -4.90
C PRO A 326 -54.89 13.63 -5.13
N ASP A 327 -55.23 13.34 -6.38
CA ASP A 327 -56.06 12.21 -6.80
C ASP A 327 -55.26 10.90 -7.01
N GLY A 328 -53.95 10.91 -6.76
CA GLY A 328 -53.05 9.77 -6.92
C GLY A 328 -52.53 9.58 -8.35
N THR A 329 -52.92 10.43 -9.31
CA THR A 329 -52.41 10.34 -10.69
C THR A 329 -51.02 10.95 -10.82
N GLN A 330 -50.14 10.33 -11.62
CA GLN A 330 -48.83 10.90 -11.91
C GLN A 330 -48.91 11.85 -13.10
N GLN A 331 -48.53 13.11 -12.86
CA GLN A 331 -48.49 14.14 -13.89
C GLN A 331 -47.04 14.46 -14.26
N LYS A 332 -46.71 14.43 -15.55
CA LYS A 332 -45.40 14.89 -16.04
C LYS A 332 -45.30 16.39 -15.81
N VAL A 333 -44.35 16.82 -14.97
CA VAL A 333 -44.16 18.23 -14.60
C VAL A 333 -42.92 18.85 -15.25
N ASN A 334 -41.91 18.05 -15.59
CA ASN A 334 -40.70 18.56 -16.23
C ASN A 334 -39.98 17.48 -17.07
N GLU A 335 -39.09 17.92 -17.96
CA GLU A 335 -38.12 17.08 -18.66
C GLU A 335 -36.75 17.72 -18.52
N MET A 336 -35.79 16.94 -18.06
CA MET A 336 -34.43 17.36 -17.74
C MET A 336 -33.46 16.69 -18.71
N LYS A 337 -32.42 17.43 -19.09
CA LYS A 337 -31.42 17.02 -20.06
C LYS A 337 -30.02 17.24 -19.50
N LYS A 338 -29.02 16.88 -20.30
CA LYS A 338 -27.61 17.14 -19.99
C LYS A 338 -27.37 18.55 -19.45
N GLY A 339 -26.71 18.63 -18.29
CA GLY A 339 -26.38 19.88 -17.57
C GLY A 339 -27.43 20.31 -16.54
N ASP A 340 -28.62 19.72 -16.55
CA ASP A 340 -29.61 19.92 -15.49
C ASP A 340 -29.25 19.09 -14.25
N TYR A 341 -29.79 19.48 -13.09
CA TYR A 341 -29.52 18.86 -11.79
C TYR A 341 -30.79 18.68 -10.96
N PHE A 342 -30.82 17.67 -10.09
CA PHE A 342 -31.95 17.38 -9.20
C PHE A 342 -31.49 16.67 -7.92
N GLY A 343 -32.42 16.46 -6.99
CA GLY A 343 -32.13 15.92 -5.66
C GLY A 343 -32.09 16.99 -4.58
N GLY A 344 -31.79 16.58 -3.34
CA GLY A 344 -31.66 17.51 -2.22
C GLY A 344 -30.28 18.16 -2.26
N MET A 345 -30.20 19.49 -2.19
CA MET A 345 -28.95 20.11 -1.74
C MET A 345 -28.75 19.70 -0.28
N PRO A 346 -27.58 19.17 0.11
CA PRO A 346 -27.25 19.02 1.52
C PRO A 346 -27.47 20.38 2.18
N VAL A 347 -28.26 20.39 3.26
CA VAL A 347 -28.73 21.60 3.94
C VAL A 347 -27.57 22.43 4.55
N ASP A 348 -26.31 21.97 4.42
CA ASP A 348 -25.12 22.59 5.01
C ASP A 348 -24.01 22.95 4.00
N MET A 349 -24.36 23.37 2.78
CA MET A 349 -23.41 24.13 1.95
C MET A 349 -23.52 25.62 2.29
N LYS A 350 -23.05 26.00 3.47
CA LYS A 350 -22.69 27.41 3.74
C LYS A 350 -21.41 27.69 2.95
N ILE A 351 -21.55 28.56 1.94
CA ILE A 351 -20.45 29.18 1.19
C ILE A 351 -19.65 30.06 2.14
#